data_AF-A0A3V2P1T3-F1
#
_entry.id   AF-A0A3V2P1T3-F1
#
_cell.length_a   1.000
_cell.length_b   1.000
_cell.length_c   1.000
_cell.angle_alpha   90.00
_cell.angle_beta   90.00
_cell.angle_gamma   90.00
#
_symmetry.space_group_name_H-M   'P 1'
#
loop_
_entity.id
_entity.type
_entity.pdbx_description
1 polymer ?
#
loop_
_entity_poly.entity_id
_entity_poly.type
_entity_poly.pdbx_seq_one_letter_code
_entity_poly.pdbx_strand_id
1 'polypeptide(L)'
;MEISLYEPIEGVTARQFRDSLMAAKGPVTVAINSGGGNVTDGMAMFNALRMYKGHTVARIDGIAASMATIVALGARRVVMADNGWWMIHNPWGVFVGESEDLRKKADMMEKIGKAMLDTYVAKTGLPESKIKAMMDAETWLTAEEAKEKGFIDEIYPAEGQALAMAPGCGSLVEKFTRTPESIIASVKKGDTETASEREKRKKEAGILFGHWESSLCGWLPGIVEEFISGSITAEEARKKHLEKLTEDTTPSAGPGAMNMYAGNGNIVGDSVKAALMARSGLADVEKDNRYNGYSLRELARASLVDRGVSGIPGNPLGMVGMAFTHSSSDFGGILADVAHKSLLKGWEDSPETFHAWTKKGTLTDFKVAHRVGMDGFKSLRKVLPGSEYKYASTSDRSEPIALATYGELFSIDRQAIINDDMSALTSIPQQMGAAASRTVGDLVYAVLVANQKMGDKNPLFDAKHSNLINSELDIPGLSAA
;
A
#
# COMPACT_ATOMS: atom_id res chain seq x y z
N MET A 1 -39.24 -20.68 11.83
CA MET A 1 -37.86 -20.27 11.47
C MET A 1 -37.97 -19.03 10.62
N GLU A 2 -37.04 -18.09 10.75
CA GLU A 2 -36.97 -16.91 9.89
C GLU A 2 -35.69 -16.96 9.05
N ILE A 3 -35.79 -16.58 7.78
CA ILE A 3 -34.67 -16.46 6.84
C ILE A 3 -34.71 -15.04 6.28
N SER A 4 -33.62 -14.29 6.41
CA SER A 4 -33.56 -12.88 6.00
C SER A 4 -32.90 -12.74 4.63
N LEU A 5 -33.57 -12.03 3.72
CA LEU A 5 -33.07 -11.61 2.42
C LEU A 5 -32.94 -10.08 2.39
N TYR A 6 -31.82 -9.60 2.92
CA TYR A 6 -31.54 -8.18 3.18
C TYR A 6 -30.32 -7.68 2.38
N GLU A 7 -29.99 -8.39 1.30
CA GLU A 7 -28.87 -8.07 0.41
C GLU A 7 -29.30 -8.31 -1.04
N PRO A 8 -28.54 -7.84 -2.05
CA PRO A 8 -28.75 -8.23 -3.43
C PRO A 8 -28.69 -9.76 -3.62
N ILE A 9 -29.50 -10.26 -4.54
CA ILE A 9 -29.55 -11.70 -4.85
C ILE A 9 -28.34 -12.07 -5.71
N GLU A 10 -27.42 -12.87 -5.15
CA GLU A 10 -26.22 -13.37 -5.80
C GLU A 10 -25.99 -14.86 -5.44
N GLY A 11 -25.09 -15.54 -6.15
CA GLY A 11 -24.95 -17.00 -6.08
C GLY A 11 -24.63 -17.57 -4.69
N VAL A 12 -23.95 -16.80 -3.84
CA VAL A 12 -23.68 -17.18 -2.45
C VAL A 12 -24.98 -17.15 -1.63
N THR A 13 -25.80 -16.11 -1.80
CA THR A 13 -27.08 -15.92 -1.14
C THR A 13 -28.06 -17.05 -1.48
N ALA A 14 -28.16 -17.46 -2.75
CA ALA A 14 -29.08 -18.52 -3.15
C ALA A 14 -28.74 -19.90 -2.56
N ARG A 15 -27.44 -20.22 -2.45
CA ARG A 15 -26.99 -21.47 -1.83
C ARG A 15 -27.31 -21.49 -0.34
N GLN A 16 -26.90 -20.45 0.39
CA GLN A 16 -27.15 -20.31 1.83
C GLN A 16 -28.66 -20.31 2.15
N PHE A 17 -29.46 -19.63 1.31
CA PHE A 17 -30.91 -19.61 1.43
C PHE A 17 -31.50 -21.01 1.30
N ARG A 18 -31.12 -21.76 0.26
CA ARG A 18 -31.60 -23.13 0.04
C ARG A 18 -31.20 -24.04 1.21
N ASP A 19 -29.96 -23.96 1.67
CA ASP A 19 -29.47 -24.82 2.73
C ASP A 19 -30.19 -24.51 4.06
N SER A 20 -30.44 -23.22 4.35
CA SER A 20 -31.25 -22.77 5.49
C SER A 20 -32.70 -23.27 5.39
N LEU A 21 -33.30 -23.18 4.20
CA LEU A 21 -34.65 -23.65 3.94
C LEU A 21 -34.77 -25.16 4.11
N MET A 22 -33.78 -25.94 3.66
CA MET A 22 -33.76 -27.39 3.80
C MET A 22 -33.50 -27.85 5.24
N ALA A 23 -32.79 -27.05 6.03
CA ALA A 23 -32.61 -27.31 7.47
C ALA A 23 -33.89 -27.03 8.28
N ALA A 24 -34.83 -26.26 7.75
CA ALA A 24 -36.05 -25.88 8.45
C ALA A 24 -37.01 -27.07 8.64
N LYS A 25 -37.43 -27.32 9.89
CA LYS A 25 -38.33 -28.43 10.27
C LYS A 25 -39.80 -28.02 10.45
N GLY A 26 -40.19 -26.79 10.10
CA GLY A 26 -41.52 -26.23 10.41
C GLY A 26 -41.82 -24.95 9.61
N PRO A 27 -42.80 -24.13 10.00
CA PRO A 27 -43.12 -22.90 9.28
C PRO A 27 -41.91 -21.97 9.11
N VAL A 28 -41.78 -21.42 7.91
CA VAL A 28 -40.68 -20.52 7.52
C VAL A 28 -41.23 -19.16 7.14
N THR A 29 -40.70 -18.12 7.77
CA THR A 29 -40.88 -16.74 7.33
C THR A 29 -39.64 -16.33 6.56
N VAL A 30 -39.81 -15.82 5.34
CA VAL A 30 -38.75 -15.19 4.56
C VAL A 30 -38.93 -13.69 4.70
N ALA A 31 -38.10 -13.06 5.51
CA ALA A 31 -38.09 -11.62 5.72
C ALA A 31 -37.32 -10.97 4.55
N ILE A 32 -37.95 -10.08 3.79
CA ILE A 32 -37.42 -9.53 2.53
C ILE A 32 -37.31 -8.01 2.62
N ASN A 33 -36.10 -7.54 2.34
CA ASN A 33 -35.79 -6.14 2.12
C ASN A 33 -34.65 -6.06 1.10
N SER A 34 -34.96 -6.30 -0.18
CA SER A 34 -33.98 -6.48 -1.25
C SER A 34 -34.39 -5.81 -2.55
N GLY A 35 -33.41 -5.21 -3.22
CA GLY A 35 -33.53 -4.64 -4.56
C GLY A 35 -33.63 -5.71 -5.67
N GLY A 36 -33.41 -6.98 -5.36
CA GLY A 36 -33.30 -8.07 -6.33
C GLY A 36 -31.85 -8.36 -6.71
N GLY A 37 -31.61 -8.90 -7.90
CA GLY A 37 -30.27 -9.29 -8.35
C GLY A 37 -30.31 -10.33 -9.47
N ASN A 38 -29.46 -11.34 -9.39
CA ASN A 38 -29.29 -12.38 -10.39
C ASN A 38 -30.59 -13.19 -10.61
N VAL A 39 -31.01 -13.28 -11.87
CA VAL A 39 -32.25 -13.97 -12.28
C VAL A 39 -32.21 -15.47 -11.99
N THR A 40 -31.09 -16.13 -12.32
CA THR A 40 -30.97 -17.59 -12.16
C THR A 40 -31.01 -17.99 -10.70
N ASP A 41 -30.35 -17.22 -9.84
CA ASP A 41 -30.33 -17.42 -8.40
C ASP A 41 -31.70 -17.18 -7.76
N GLY A 42 -32.37 -16.09 -8.14
CA GLY A 42 -33.72 -15.80 -7.66
C GLY A 42 -34.75 -16.86 -8.09
N MET A 43 -34.63 -17.38 -9.32
CA MET A 43 -35.49 -18.47 -9.79
C MET A 43 -35.23 -19.78 -9.03
N ALA A 44 -33.97 -20.06 -8.67
CA ALA A 44 -33.64 -21.21 -7.84
C ALA A 44 -34.25 -21.10 -6.43
N MET A 45 -34.19 -19.92 -5.82
CA MET A 45 -34.81 -19.64 -4.51
C MET A 45 -36.35 -19.75 -4.58
N PHE A 46 -36.97 -19.20 -5.62
CA PHE A 46 -38.39 -19.35 -5.91
C PHE A 46 -38.79 -20.83 -5.96
N ASN A 47 -38.08 -21.63 -6.77
CA ASN A 47 -38.37 -23.05 -6.92
C ASN A 47 -38.16 -23.81 -5.60
N ALA A 48 -37.12 -23.48 -4.83
CA ALA A 48 -36.88 -24.10 -3.52
C ALA A 48 -38.04 -23.84 -2.54
N LEU A 49 -38.57 -22.61 -2.52
CA LEU A 49 -39.74 -22.27 -1.70
C LEU A 49 -41.00 -23.03 -2.14
N ARG A 50 -41.21 -23.20 -3.45
CA ARG A 50 -42.33 -23.98 -3.99
C ARG A 50 -42.24 -25.46 -3.66
N MET A 51 -41.02 -26.00 -3.56
CA MET A 51 -40.77 -27.40 -3.17
C MET A 51 -40.89 -27.63 -1.66
N TYR A 52 -40.82 -26.58 -0.84
CA TYR A 52 -40.87 -26.71 0.60
C TYR A 52 -42.26 -27.18 1.08
N LYS A 53 -42.28 -28.26 1.87
CA LYS A 53 -43.54 -28.89 2.33
C LYS A 53 -44.21 -28.12 3.48
N GLY A 54 -43.44 -27.40 4.30
CA GLY A 54 -43.98 -26.57 5.37
C GLY A 54 -44.65 -25.29 4.87
N HIS A 55 -45.33 -24.56 5.76
CA HIS A 55 -45.93 -23.27 5.42
C HIS A 55 -44.84 -22.20 5.29
N THR A 56 -44.83 -21.48 4.17
CA THR A 56 -43.91 -20.37 3.90
C THR A 56 -44.66 -19.05 3.80
N VAL A 57 -44.15 -18.03 4.48
CA VAL A 57 -44.63 -16.65 4.40
C VAL A 57 -43.49 -15.76 3.96
N ALA A 58 -43.62 -15.04 2.85
CA ALA A 58 -42.73 -13.94 2.52
C ALA A 58 -43.24 -12.68 3.22
N ARG A 59 -42.44 -12.09 4.10
CA ARG A 59 -42.74 -10.84 4.81
C ARG A 59 -41.86 -9.74 4.25
N ILE A 60 -42.46 -8.76 3.57
CA ILE A 60 -41.74 -7.61 3.02
C ILE A 60 -41.65 -6.56 4.11
N ASP A 61 -40.44 -6.33 4.60
CA ASP A 61 -40.16 -5.43 5.73
C ASP A 61 -39.80 -4.01 5.25
N GLY A 62 -39.41 -3.86 3.98
CA GLY A 62 -39.08 -2.58 3.36
C GLY A 62 -39.34 -2.59 1.87
N ILE A 63 -38.39 -3.08 1.07
CA ILE A 63 -38.51 -3.14 -0.39
C ILE A 63 -38.43 -4.58 -0.90
N ALA A 64 -39.30 -4.92 -1.85
CA ALA A 64 -39.11 -6.06 -2.75
C ALA A 64 -39.12 -5.56 -4.19
N ALA A 65 -37.96 -5.49 -4.82
CA ALA A 65 -37.82 -5.05 -6.21
C ALA A 65 -37.22 -6.13 -7.10
N SER A 66 -37.55 -6.11 -8.38
CA SER A 66 -36.97 -7.01 -9.39
C SER A 66 -37.10 -8.48 -8.94
N MET A 67 -36.03 -9.28 -9.00
CA MET A 67 -36.05 -10.69 -8.63
C MET A 67 -36.48 -10.98 -7.18
N ALA A 68 -36.38 -10.03 -6.24
CA ALA A 68 -36.87 -10.23 -4.88
C ALA A 68 -38.39 -10.44 -4.84
N THR A 69 -39.14 -9.80 -5.76
CA THR A 69 -40.58 -10.03 -5.90
C THR A 69 -40.87 -11.46 -6.34
N ILE A 70 -40.16 -11.96 -7.36
CA ILE A 70 -40.28 -13.35 -7.81
C ILE A 70 -39.98 -14.31 -6.66
N VAL A 71 -38.90 -14.11 -5.90
CA VAL A 71 -38.59 -14.94 -4.72
C VAL A 71 -39.74 -14.91 -3.71
N ALA A 72 -40.29 -13.73 -3.41
CA ALA A 72 -41.43 -13.59 -2.50
C ALA A 72 -42.64 -14.41 -2.97
N LEU A 73 -42.93 -14.41 -4.27
CA LEU A 73 -44.02 -15.19 -4.88
C LEU A 73 -43.79 -16.71 -4.83
N GLY A 74 -42.59 -17.16 -4.48
CA GLY A 74 -42.29 -18.57 -4.21
C GLY A 74 -42.90 -19.07 -2.90
N ALA A 75 -43.15 -18.16 -1.95
CA ALA A 75 -43.81 -18.48 -0.69
C ALA A 75 -45.32 -18.73 -0.89
N ARG A 76 -45.95 -19.43 0.07
CA ARG A 76 -47.40 -19.70 0.02
C ARG A 76 -48.25 -18.46 0.28
N ARG A 77 -47.72 -17.52 1.06
CA ARG A 77 -48.37 -16.26 1.42
C ARG A 77 -47.34 -15.15 1.38
N VAL A 78 -47.75 -13.98 0.90
CA VAL A 78 -46.93 -12.77 0.83
C VAL A 78 -47.63 -11.68 1.64
N VAL A 79 -46.94 -11.13 2.62
CA VAL A 79 -47.42 -10.04 3.47
C VAL A 79 -46.42 -8.90 3.42
N MET A 80 -46.89 -7.67 3.52
CA MET A 80 -46.06 -6.49 3.31
C MET A 80 -46.37 -5.41 4.34
N ALA A 81 -45.33 -4.73 4.83
CA ALA A 81 -45.50 -3.58 5.71
C ALA A 81 -46.29 -2.48 4.97
N ASP A 82 -47.14 -1.74 5.69
CA ASP A 82 -47.93 -0.63 5.13
C ASP A 82 -47.08 0.47 4.46
N ASN A 83 -45.85 0.66 4.93
CA ASN A 83 -44.86 1.58 4.35
C ASN A 83 -43.93 0.94 3.30
N GLY A 84 -44.16 -0.31 2.91
CA GLY A 84 -43.28 -1.05 2.01
C GLY A 84 -43.44 -0.66 0.53
N TRP A 85 -42.46 -1.08 -0.28
CA TRP A 85 -42.48 -0.93 -1.75
C TRP A 85 -42.35 -2.24 -2.51
N TRP A 86 -43.13 -2.39 -3.57
CA TRP A 86 -43.09 -3.51 -4.51
C TRP A 86 -42.75 -2.99 -5.90
N MET A 87 -41.76 -3.58 -6.58
CA MET A 87 -41.36 -3.14 -7.92
C MET A 87 -41.17 -4.29 -8.90
N ILE A 88 -41.78 -4.14 -10.08
CA ILE A 88 -41.60 -5.04 -11.21
C ILE A 88 -41.07 -4.29 -12.44
N HIS A 89 -40.17 -4.95 -13.16
CA HIS A 89 -39.58 -4.43 -14.39
C HIS A 89 -39.11 -5.58 -15.28
N ASN A 90 -38.75 -5.28 -16.52
CA ASN A 90 -38.16 -6.25 -17.44
C ASN A 90 -36.75 -6.67 -16.99
N PRO A 91 -36.31 -7.90 -17.33
CA PRO A 91 -34.95 -8.32 -17.03
C PRO A 91 -33.96 -7.41 -17.78
N TRP A 92 -32.85 -7.07 -17.12
CA TRP A 92 -31.81 -6.19 -17.65
C TRP A 92 -30.43 -6.83 -17.52
N GLY A 93 -29.54 -6.56 -18.48
CA GLY A 93 -28.16 -7.03 -18.45
C GLY A 93 -27.29 -6.35 -19.50
N VAL A 94 -25.96 -6.44 -19.33
CA VAL A 94 -24.96 -5.92 -20.26
C VAL A 94 -24.30 -7.10 -20.96
N PHE A 95 -24.27 -7.08 -22.28
CA PHE A 95 -23.66 -8.11 -23.11
C PHE A 95 -22.71 -7.46 -24.13
N VAL A 96 -21.56 -8.08 -24.36
CA VAL A 96 -20.56 -7.66 -25.35
C VAL A 96 -20.28 -8.87 -26.25
N GLY A 97 -20.30 -8.66 -27.56
CA GLY A 97 -20.10 -9.71 -28.55
C GLY A 97 -20.45 -9.23 -29.96
N GLU A 98 -20.39 -10.15 -30.93
CA GLU A 98 -20.79 -9.86 -32.31
C GLU A 98 -22.33 -9.72 -32.42
N SER A 99 -22.80 -9.21 -33.56
CA SER A 99 -24.23 -8.94 -33.78
C SER A 99 -25.12 -10.16 -33.53
N GLU A 100 -24.67 -11.36 -33.92
CA GLU A 100 -25.39 -12.62 -33.71
C GLU A 100 -25.39 -13.06 -32.24
N ASP A 101 -24.31 -12.80 -31.50
CA ASP A 101 -24.26 -13.07 -30.06
C ASP A 101 -25.24 -12.17 -29.30
N LEU A 102 -25.29 -10.89 -29.66
CA LEU A 102 -26.20 -9.93 -29.04
C LEU A 102 -27.67 -10.29 -29.32
N ARG A 103 -28.00 -10.77 -30.53
CA ARG A 103 -29.35 -11.29 -30.84
C ARG A 103 -29.71 -12.49 -29.98
N LYS A 104 -28.82 -13.48 -29.88
CA LYS A 104 -29.04 -14.66 -29.01
C LYS A 104 -29.24 -14.27 -27.54
N LYS A 105 -28.52 -13.27 -27.04
CA LYS A 105 -28.70 -12.75 -25.67
C LYS A 105 -30.03 -12.02 -25.52
N ALA A 106 -30.45 -11.22 -26.50
CA ALA A 106 -31.77 -10.59 -26.50
C ALA A 106 -32.89 -11.65 -26.47
N ASP A 107 -32.85 -12.66 -27.33
CA ASP A 107 -33.84 -13.75 -27.36
C ASP A 107 -33.90 -14.51 -26.02
N MET A 108 -32.75 -14.70 -25.37
CA MET A 108 -32.67 -15.31 -24.04
C MET A 108 -33.34 -14.42 -22.98
N MET A 109 -33.10 -13.11 -23.03
CA MET A 109 -33.71 -12.14 -22.11
C MET A 109 -35.23 -12.07 -22.27
N GLU A 110 -35.74 -12.18 -23.50
CA GLU A 110 -37.18 -12.27 -23.76
C GLU A 110 -37.80 -13.52 -23.13
N LYS A 111 -37.14 -14.68 -23.25
CA LYS A 111 -37.59 -15.93 -22.61
C LYS A 111 -37.61 -15.84 -21.09
N ILE A 112 -36.58 -15.22 -20.50
CA ILE A 112 -36.53 -14.93 -19.07
C ILE A 112 -37.67 -14.00 -18.66
N GLY A 113 -37.86 -12.92 -19.42
CA GLY A 113 -38.92 -11.94 -19.17
C GLY A 113 -40.30 -12.59 -19.23
N LYS A 114 -40.53 -13.49 -20.17
CA LYS A 114 -41.78 -14.27 -20.27
C LYS A 114 -42.02 -15.13 -19.03
N ALA A 115 -41.00 -15.81 -18.50
CA ALA A 115 -41.14 -16.61 -17.28
C ALA A 115 -41.49 -15.75 -16.05
N MET A 116 -40.89 -14.56 -15.93
CA MET A 116 -41.24 -13.60 -14.87
C MET A 116 -42.67 -13.10 -15.02
N LEU A 117 -43.05 -12.70 -16.25
CA LEU A 117 -44.39 -12.25 -16.60
C LEU A 117 -45.45 -13.31 -16.23
N ASP A 118 -45.21 -14.57 -16.59
CA ASP A 118 -46.13 -15.68 -16.28
C ASP A 118 -46.30 -15.90 -14.78
N THR A 119 -45.22 -15.72 -14.01
CA THR A 119 -45.27 -15.81 -12.54
C THR A 119 -46.16 -14.72 -11.95
N TYR A 120 -46.04 -13.48 -12.43
CA TYR A 120 -46.89 -12.37 -11.97
C TYR A 120 -48.34 -12.54 -12.42
N VAL A 121 -48.60 -12.97 -13.66
CA VAL A 121 -49.95 -13.26 -14.15
C VAL A 121 -50.60 -14.34 -13.29
N ALA A 122 -49.88 -15.42 -12.99
CA ALA A 122 -50.39 -16.51 -12.15
C ALA A 122 -50.71 -16.07 -10.72
N LYS A 123 -49.92 -15.15 -10.13
CA LYS A 123 -50.18 -14.61 -8.79
C LYS A 123 -51.35 -13.63 -8.76
N THR A 124 -51.37 -12.68 -9.69
CA THR A 124 -52.29 -11.54 -9.66
C THR A 124 -53.65 -11.82 -10.28
N GLY A 125 -53.72 -12.76 -11.23
CA GLY A 125 -54.90 -12.98 -12.08
C GLY A 125 -55.17 -11.87 -13.09
N LEU A 126 -54.29 -10.88 -13.22
CA LEU A 126 -54.43 -9.80 -14.19
C LEU A 126 -54.08 -10.28 -15.61
N PRO A 127 -54.64 -9.65 -16.67
CA PRO A 127 -54.29 -9.97 -18.04
C PRO A 127 -52.78 -9.80 -18.31
N GLU A 128 -52.20 -10.71 -19.10
CA GLU A 128 -50.78 -10.68 -19.47
C GLU A 128 -50.35 -9.32 -20.02
N SER A 129 -51.17 -8.71 -20.88
CA SER A 129 -50.88 -7.38 -21.45
C SER A 129 -50.74 -6.29 -20.40
N LYS A 130 -51.50 -6.37 -19.30
CA LYS A 130 -51.47 -5.38 -18.21
C LYS A 130 -50.19 -5.54 -17.38
N ILE A 131 -49.84 -6.78 -17.02
CA ILE A 131 -48.58 -7.04 -16.30
C ILE A 131 -47.38 -6.67 -17.17
N LYS A 132 -47.41 -7.01 -18.46
CA LYS A 132 -46.35 -6.64 -19.40
C LYS A 132 -46.17 -5.12 -19.46
N ALA A 133 -47.25 -4.37 -19.58
CA ALA A 133 -47.19 -2.90 -19.58
C ALA A 133 -46.58 -2.35 -18.27
N MET A 134 -46.88 -2.98 -17.13
CA MET A 134 -46.28 -2.59 -15.85
C MET A 134 -44.77 -2.91 -15.79
N MET A 135 -44.35 -4.07 -16.32
CA MET A 135 -42.92 -4.42 -16.41
C MET A 135 -42.15 -3.50 -17.38
N ASP A 136 -42.74 -3.20 -18.54
CA ASP A 136 -42.18 -2.25 -19.51
C ASP A 136 -42.03 -0.85 -18.91
N ALA A 137 -42.94 -0.47 -18.00
CA ALA A 137 -42.96 0.83 -17.36
C ALA A 137 -42.08 0.94 -16.11
N GLU A 138 -41.43 -0.13 -15.66
CA GLU A 138 -40.70 -0.19 -14.37
C GLU A 138 -41.59 0.32 -13.22
N THR A 139 -42.62 -0.46 -12.89
CA THR A 139 -43.70 0.00 -12.01
C THR A 139 -43.37 -0.26 -10.55
N TRP A 140 -43.41 0.82 -9.76
CA TRP A 140 -43.36 0.81 -8.29
C TRP A 140 -44.77 0.91 -7.72
N LEU A 141 -45.06 0.12 -6.70
CA LEU A 141 -46.37 0.02 -6.05
C LEU A 141 -46.22 0.17 -4.54
N THR A 142 -47.13 0.91 -3.91
CA THR A 142 -47.30 0.89 -2.45
C THR A 142 -47.88 -0.46 -1.99
N ALA A 143 -47.91 -0.69 -0.68
CA ALA A 143 -48.54 -1.87 -0.11
C ALA A 143 -50.03 -1.98 -0.49
N GLU A 144 -50.79 -0.87 -0.49
CA GLU A 144 -52.19 -0.89 -0.91
C GLU A 144 -52.34 -1.23 -2.40
N GLU A 145 -51.55 -0.60 -3.26
CA GLU A 145 -51.61 -0.83 -4.71
C GLU A 145 -51.18 -2.26 -5.06
N ALA A 146 -50.15 -2.78 -4.39
CA ALA A 146 -49.69 -4.16 -4.57
C ALA A 146 -50.77 -5.17 -4.14
N LYS A 147 -51.49 -4.90 -3.04
CA LYS A 147 -52.59 -5.75 -2.58
C LYS A 147 -53.79 -5.68 -3.52
N GLU A 148 -54.20 -4.47 -3.92
CA GLU A 148 -55.30 -4.24 -4.86
C GLU A 148 -55.07 -4.98 -6.18
N LYS A 149 -53.83 -4.96 -6.67
CA LYS A 149 -53.44 -5.63 -7.93
C LYS A 149 -53.10 -7.11 -7.75
N GLY A 150 -53.21 -7.65 -6.53
CA GLY A 150 -53.06 -9.08 -6.24
C GLY A 150 -51.62 -9.59 -6.13
N PHE A 151 -50.61 -8.72 -6.02
CA PHE A 151 -49.22 -9.14 -5.84
C PHE A 151 -48.93 -9.66 -4.43
N ILE A 152 -49.64 -9.13 -3.43
CA ILE A 152 -49.53 -9.53 -2.03
C ILE A 152 -50.89 -9.93 -1.47
N ASP A 153 -50.88 -10.72 -0.39
CA ASP A 153 -52.09 -11.25 0.23
C ASP A 153 -52.57 -10.37 1.41
N GLU A 154 -51.65 -9.75 2.16
CA GLU A 154 -51.99 -8.95 3.35
C GLU A 154 -51.02 -7.80 3.57
N ILE A 155 -51.52 -6.75 4.23
CA ILE A 155 -50.73 -5.61 4.70
C ILE A 155 -50.72 -5.65 6.24
N TYR A 156 -49.57 -5.44 6.84
CA TYR A 156 -49.43 -5.33 8.30
C TYR A 156 -48.84 -3.96 8.68
N PRO A 157 -49.16 -3.43 9.88
CA PRO A 157 -48.65 -2.13 10.30
C PRO A 157 -47.16 -2.20 10.63
N ALA A 158 -46.37 -1.23 10.17
CA ALA A 158 -44.92 -1.20 10.42
C ALA A 158 -44.51 -0.85 11.87
N GLU A 159 -45.45 -0.70 12.82
CA GLU A 159 -45.23 -0.35 14.25
C GLU A 159 -44.13 0.69 14.53
N GLY A 160 -44.03 1.74 13.70
CA GLY A 160 -43.04 2.82 13.87
C GLY A 160 -41.65 2.55 13.31
N GLN A 161 -41.44 1.43 12.61
CA GLN A 161 -40.22 1.20 11.82
C GLN A 161 -40.23 2.12 10.60
N ALA A 162 -39.22 2.99 10.49
CA ALA A 162 -39.01 3.77 9.28
C ALA A 162 -38.60 2.85 8.12
N LEU A 163 -39.03 3.18 6.89
CA LEU A 163 -38.54 2.52 5.68
C LEU A 163 -37.01 2.62 5.64
N ALA A 164 -36.34 1.50 5.87
CA ALA A 164 -34.90 1.39 5.79
C ALA A 164 -34.55 0.46 4.63
N MET A 165 -33.78 0.94 3.65
CA MET A 165 -33.18 0.08 2.63
C MET A 165 -32.08 -0.77 3.29
N ALA A 166 -32.03 -2.05 2.96
CA ALA A 166 -30.97 -2.90 3.47
C ALA A 166 -29.61 -2.57 2.81
N PRO A 167 -28.48 -2.72 3.52
CA PRO A 167 -27.16 -2.35 3.03
C PRO A 167 -26.82 -2.98 1.67
N GLY A 168 -26.28 -2.19 0.74
CA GLY A 168 -25.91 -2.65 -0.61
C GLY A 168 -27.08 -2.73 -1.60
N CYS A 169 -28.33 -2.54 -1.17
CA CYS A 169 -29.47 -2.43 -2.08
C CYS A 169 -29.62 -1.03 -2.69
N GLY A 170 -29.04 0.00 -2.06
CA GLY A 170 -29.08 1.40 -2.56
C GLY A 170 -28.51 1.56 -3.96
N SER A 171 -27.32 1.01 -4.22
CA SER A 171 -26.65 1.10 -5.54
C SER A 171 -27.35 0.31 -6.65
N LEU A 172 -28.21 -0.66 -6.30
CA LEU A 172 -29.05 -1.37 -7.26
C LEU A 172 -30.31 -0.55 -7.58
N VAL A 173 -30.89 0.09 -6.56
CA VAL A 173 -32.09 0.92 -6.68
C VAL A 173 -31.82 2.24 -7.40
N GLU A 174 -30.59 2.76 -7.31
CA GLU A 174 -30.14 3.92 -8.10
C GLU A 174 -30.03 3.64 -9.62
N LYS A 175 -29.89 2.38 -10.02
CA LYS A 175 -29.81 2.01 -11.45
C LYS A 175 -31.18 1.94 -12.13
N PHE A 176 -32.26 1.91 -11.34
CA PHE A 176 -33.63 1.94 -11.83
C PHE A 176 -34.00 3.36 -12.27
N THR A 177 -34.65 3.47 -13.41
CA THR A 177 -34.84 4.75 -14.11
C THR A 177 -36.03 5.54 -13.58
N ARG A 178 -36.93 4.91 -12.82
CA ARG A 178 -38.21 5.47 -12.37
C ARG A 178 -38.46 5.27 -10.87
N THR A 179 -37.39 5.19 -10.09
CA THR A 179 -37.47 5.08 -8.62
C THR A 179 -38.17 6.31 -7.99
N PRO A 180 -39.20 6.12 -7.14
CA PRO A 180 -39.88 7.21 -6.43
C PRO A 180 -38.95 8.06 -5.54
N GLU A 181 -39.23 9.37 -5.44
CA GLU A 181 -38.43 10.32 -4.64
C GLU A 181 -38.34 9.93 -3.16
N SER A 182 -39.40 9.35 -2.60
CA SER A 182 -39.43 8.86 -1.22
C SER A 182 -38.40 7.75 -0.98
N ILE A 183 -38.19 6.86 -1.95
CA ILE A 183 -37.17 5.81 -1.89
C ILE A 183 -35.79 6.43 -2.05
N ILE A 184 -35.59 7.34 -3.01
CA ILE A 184 -34.31 8.05 -3.19
C ILE A 184 -33.90 8.81 -1.91
N ALA A 185 -34.86 9.45 -1.23
CA ALA A 185 -34.62 10.12 0.04
C ALA A 185 -34.24 9.14 1.15
N SER A 186 -34.83 7.94 1.17
CA SER A 186 -34.47 6.88 2.14
C SER A 186 -33.06 6.32 1.91
N VAL A 187 -32.64 6.18 0.64
CA VAL A 187 -31.26 5.78 0.27
C VAL A 187 -30.26 6.81 0.79
N LYS A 188 -30.48 8.10 0.49
CA LYS A 188 -29.62 9.20 0.95
C LYS A 188 -29.53 9.35 2.47
N LYS A 189 -30.56 8.95 3.21
CA LYS A 189 -30.62 9.03 4.67
C LYS A 189 -29.89 7.86 5.36
N GLY A 190 -29.81 6.70 4.70
CA GLY A 190 -29.09 5.51 5.20
C GLY A 190 -27.57 5.55 5.00
N ASP A 191 -27.07 6.42 4.13
CA ASP A 191 -25.65 6.46 3.71
C ASP A 191 -24.71 7.30 4.57
N THR A 192 -25.17 7.86 5.71
CA THR A 192 -24.37 8.89 6.41
C THR A 192 -23.31 8.39 7.39
N GLU A 193 -23.18 7.09 7.71
CA GLU A 193 -22.09 6.67 8.62
C GLU A 193 -21.49 5.27 8.42
N THR A 194 -22.19 4.30 7.79
CA THR A 194 -21.72 2.88 7.77
C THR A 194 -21.48 2.29 6.37
N ALA A 195 -22.14 2.77 5.32
CA ALA A 195 -21.99 2.24 3.95
C ALA A 195 -20.67 2.65 3.27
N SER A 196 -20.24 3.90 3.46
CA SER A 196 -18.96 4.43 2.96
C SER A 196 -17.75 3.63 3.47
N GLU A 197 -17.78 3.20 4.74
CA GLU A 197 -16.74 2.37 5.32
C GLU A 197 -16.81 0.91 4.85
N ARG A 198 -18.01 0.33 4.73
CA ARG A 198 -18.19 -1.04 4.20
C ARG A 198 -17.75 -1.13 2.73
N GLU A 199 -17.98 -0.09 1.94
CA GLU A 199 -17.57 -0.05 0.53
C GLU A 199 -16.06 0.19 0.36
N LYS A 200 -15.45 0.99 1.25
CA LYS A 200 -13.98 1.04 1.39
C LYS A 200 -13.41 -0.33 1.77
N ARG A 201 -13.98 -1.02 2.77
CA ARG A 201 -13.56 -2.36 3.19
C ARG A 201 -13.77 -3.41 2.09
N LYS A 202 -14.81 -3.29 1.25
CA LYS A 202 -14.99 -4.15 0.06
C LYS A 202 -13.90 -3.93 -0.98
N LYS A 203 -13.54 -2.67 -1.28
CA LYS A 203 -12.41 -2.35 -2.18
C LYS A 203 -11.08 -2.84 -1.60
N GLU A 204 -10.84 -2.62 -0.31
CA GLU A 204 -9.67 -3.15 0.39
C GLU A 204 -9.65 -4.68 0.39
N ALA A 205 -10.79 -5.34 0.59
CA ALA A 205 -10.90 -6.79 0.52
C ALA A 205 -10.58 -7.32 -0.88
N GLY A 206 -11.06 -6.66 -1.94
CA GLY A 206 -10.72 -7.01 -3.31
C GLY A 206 -9.22 -6.86 -3.61
N ILE A 207 -8.57 -5.85 -3.04
CA ILE A 207 -7.11 -5.65 -3.16
C ILE A 207 -6.33 -6.69 -2.34
N LEU A 208 -6.78 -6.98 -1.11
CA LEU A 208 -6.12 -7.90 -0.18
C LEU A 208 -6.29 -9.38 -0.55
N PHE A 209 -7.49 -9.76 -1.02
CA PHE A 209 -7.90 -11.15 -1.16
C PHE A 209 -8.28 -11.55 -2.60
N GLY A 210 -8.45 -10.60 -3.53
CA GLY A 210 -8.98 -10.88 -4.88
C GLY A 210 -8.11 -11.80 -5.74
N HIS A 211 -6.79 -11.83 -5.51
CA HIS A 211 -5.90 -12.78 -6.20
C HIS A 211 -6.12 -14.24 -5.76
N TRP A 212 -6.61 -14.46 -4.55
CA TRP A 212 -6.82 -15.78 -3.94
C TRP A 212 -8.21 -16.35 -4.25
N GLU A 213 -9.18 -15.48 -4.54
CA GLU A 213 -10.57 -15.82 -4.84
C GLU A 213 -10.74 -16.46 -6.24
N SER A 214 -9.86 -16.12 -7.19
CA SER A 214 -9.90 -16.63 -8.57
C SER A 214 -9.11 -17.93 -8.79
N SER A 215 -8.29 -18.35 -7.82
CA SER A 215 -7.31 -19.42 -8.00
C SER A 215 -7.66 -20.65 -7.16
N LEU A 216 -8.58 -21.52 -7.61
CA LEU A 216 -8.78 -22.94 -7.20
C LEU A 216 -8.69 -23.33 -5.69
N CYS A 217 -8.70 -22.39 -4.75
CA CYS A 217 -8.50 -22.63 -3.33
C CYS A 217 -9.75 -22.21 -2.54
N GLY A 218 -10.60 -23.18 -2.21
CA GLY A 218 -11.75 -23.02 -1.31
C GLY A 218 -11.39 -22.83 0.17
N TRP A 219 -10.27 -22.17 0.48
CA TRP A 219 -9.69 -22.06 1.83
C TRP A 219 -10.19 -20.82 2.60
N LEU A 220 -11.02 -19.99 1.98
CA LEU A 220 -11.43 -18.67 2.47
C LEU A 220 -12.88 -18.49 2.99
N PRO A 221 -13.74 -19.51 3.19
CA PRO A 221 -15.13 -19.22 3.56
C PRO A 221 -15.21 -18.57 4.95
N GLY A 222 -15.75 -17.35 5.01
CA GLY A 222 -16.07 -16.61 6.25
C GLY A 222 -15.13 -15.45 6.61
N ILE A 223 -13.83 -15.50 6.27
CA ILE A 223 -12.87 -14.45 6.69
C ILE A 223 -13.13 -13.12 5.95
N VAL A 224 -13.42 -13.21 4.64
CA VAL A 224 -13.76 -12.04 3.82
C VAL A 224 -15.09 -11.41 4.28
N GLU A 225 -16.05 -12.24 4.68
CA GLU A 225 -17.35 -11.82 5.21
C GLU A 225 -17.20 -11.15 6.61
N GLU A 226 -16.34 -11.69 7.49
CA GLU A 226 -16.01 -11.09 8.78
C GLU A 226 -15.31 -9.72 8.62
N PHE A 227 -14.41 -9.58 7.64
CA PHE A 227 -13.72 -8.31 7.36
C PHE A 227 -14.66 -7.26 6.75
N ILE A 228 -15.48 -7.67 5.77
CA ILE A 228 -16.47 -6.78 5.14
C ILE A 228 -17.56 -6.35 6.13
N SER A 229 -17.92 -7.21 7.10
CA SER A 229 -18.85 -6.86 8.17
C SER A 229 -18.25 -5.95 9.24
N GLY A 230 -16.91 -5.79 9.27
CA GLY A 230 -16.21 -5.01 10.28
C GLY A 230 -15.95 -5.73 11.60
N SER A 231 -16.19 -7.04 11.64
CA SER A 231 -16.02 -7.88 12.83
C SER A 231 -14.54 -8.10 13.17
N ILE A 232 -13.66 -7.95 12.18
CA ILE A 232 -12.21 -8.08 12.30
C ILE A 232 -11.51 -6.94 11.54
N THR A 233 -10.34 -6.54 12.03
CA THR A 233 -9.47 -5.56 11.37
C THR A 233 -8.73 -6.16 10.17
N ALA A 234 -8.15 -5.30 9.32
CA ALA A 234 -7.37 -5.75 8.15
C ALA A 234 -6.12 -6.57 8.54
N GLU A 235 -5.57 -6.35 9.73
CA GLU A 235 -4.46 -7.16 10.26
C GLU A 235 -4.93 -8.53 10.75
N GLU A 236 -6.05 -8.58 11.47
CA GLU A 236 -6.64 -9.83 11.95
C GLU A 236 -7.14 -10.71 10.80
N ALA A 237 -7.72 -10.11 9.75
CA ALA A 237 -8.13 -10.82 8.54
C ALA A 237 -6.93 -11.44 7.82
N ARG A 238 -5.82 -10.69 7.70
CA ARG A 238 -4.56 -11.21 7.13
C ARG A 238 -3.98 -12.33 7.98
N LYS A 239 -3.97 -12.18 9.30
CA LYS A 239 -3.47 -13.19 10.23
C LYS A 239 -4.27 -14.50 10.16
N LYS A 240 -5.60 -14.42 10.26
CA LYS A 240 -6.48 -15.60 10.11
C LYS A 240 -6.32 -16.27 8.75
N HIS A 241 -6.13 -15.47 7.69
CA HIS A 241 -5.88 -16.01 6.35
C HIS A 241 -4.54 -16.75 6.27
N LEU A 242 -3.47 -16.18 6.83
CA LEU A 242 -2.16 -16.81 6.89
C LEU A 242 -2.21 -18.12 7.70
N GLU A 243 -2.85 -18.10 8.87
CA GLU A 243 -3.01 -19.28 9.73
C GLU A 243 -3.68 -20.42 8.97
N LYS A 244 -4.74 -20.12 8.21
CA LYS A 244 -5.46 -21.09 7.37
C LYS A 244 -4.60 -21.65 6.23
N LEU A 245 -3.79 -20.81 5.59
CA LEU A 245 -2.84 -21.24 4.56
C LEU A 245 -1.72 -22.12 5.14
N THR A 246 -1.46 -22.00 6.45
CA THR A 246 -0.46 -22.79 7.16
C THR A 246 -0.99 -24.06 7.83
N GLU A 247 -2.30 -24.29 7.91
CA GLU A 247 -2.90 -25.45 8.62
C GLU A 247 -2.34 -26.81 8.13
N ASP A 248 -2.10 -26.95 6.83
CA ASP A 248 -1.60 -28.20 6.22
C ASP A 248 -0.18 -28.08 5.63
N THR A 249 0.53 -26.96 5.85
CA THR A 249 1.87 -26.77 5.30
C THR A 249 2.95 -26.95 6.37
N THR A 250 3.93 -27.80 6.06
CA THR A 250 5.17 -27.87 6.82
C THR A 250 6.16 -26.89 6.19
N PRO A 251 6.71 -25.91 6.92
CA PRO A 251 7.66 -24.95 6.36
C PRO A 251 8.87 -25.67 5.75
N SER A 252 9.11 -25.48 4.45
CA SER A 252 10.29 -26.05 3.76
C SER A 252 11.61 -25.56 4.36
N ALA A 253 11.57 -24.38 4.96
CA ALA A 253 12.62 -23.83 5.82
C ALA A 253 12.08 -23.85 7.25
N GLY A 254 12.72 -24.60 8.15
CA GLY A 254 12.24 -24.83 9.51
C GLY A 254 11.95 -23.56 10.34
N PRO A 255 11.57 -23.71 11.63
CA PRO A 255 11.19 -22.58 12.47
C PRO A 255 12.32 -21.54 12.53
N GLY A 256 12.11 -20.36 11.94
CA GLY A 256 13.10 -19.28 11.87
C GLY A 256 13.28 -18.58 10.51
N ALA A 257 12.61 -19.02 9.45
CA ALA A 257 12.78 -18.47 8.09
C ALA A 257 11.89 -17.25 7.75
N MET A 258 11.34 -16.55 8.75
CA MET A 258 10.62 -15.29 8.55
C MET A 258 11.62 -14.14 8.66
N ASN A 259 12.34 -13.87 7.57
CA ASN A 259 13.12 -12.63 7.46
C ASN A 259 12.15 -11.52 7.02
N MET A 260 11.54 -10.85 8.01
CA MET A 260 10.79 -9.62 7.76
C MET A 260 11.76 -8.56 7.24
N TYR A 261 11.82 -8.37 5.92
CA TYR A 261 12.63 -7.33 5.31
C TYR A 261 11.86 -6.01 5.34
N ALA A 262 12.10 -5.18 6.36
CA ALA A 262 11.59 -3.82 6.43
C ALA A 262 12.39 -2.93 5.46
N GLY A 263 11.96 -2.85 4.20
CA GLY A 263 12.66 -2.14 3.13
C GLY A 263 11.78 -1.13 2.38
N ASN A 264 12.39 -0.42 1.44
CA ASN A 264 11.76 0.58 0.56
C ASN A 264 10.84 -0.04 -0.53
N GLY A 265 10.56 -1.34 -0.47
CA GLY A 265 9.86 -2.12 -1.50
C GLY A 265 10.74 -2.63 -2.65
N ASN A 266 12.00 -2.21 -2.75
CA ASN A 266 12.98 -2.66 -3.74
C ASN A 266 13.82 -3.83 -3.22
N ILE A 267 13.17 -4.98 -3.03
CA ILE A 267 13.79 -6.18 -2.45
C ILE A 267 15.01 -6.63 -3.27
N VAL A 268 14.92 -6.59 -4.60
CA VAL A 268 16.02 -7.03 -5.48
C VAL A 268 17.19 -6.06 -5.41
N GLY A 269 16.95 -4.75 -5.52
CA GLY A 269 18.02 -3.76 -5.42
C GLY A 269 18.73 -3.80 -4.07
N ASP A 270 17.96 -3.89 -2.98
CA ASP A 270 18.51 -3.96 -1.62
C ASP A 270 19.31 -5.25 -1.41
N SER A 271 18.82 -6.39 -1.92
CA SER A 271 19.55 -7.66 -1.82
C SER A 271 20.83 -7.67 -2.68
N VAL A 272 20.81 -7.08 -3.88
CA VAL A 272 22.00 -6.92 -4.72
C VAL A 272 23.03 -6.02 -4.02
N LYS A 273 22.58 -4.93 -3.39
CA LYS A 273 23.42 -4.04 -2.60
C LYS A 273 24.02 -4.77 -1.39
N ALA A 274 23.24 -5.52 -0.63
CA ALA A 274 23.71 -6.28 0.52
C ALA A 274 24.77 -7.32 0.11
N ALA A 275 24.54 -8.05 -0.98
CA ALA A 275 25.50 -9.01 -1.53
C ALA A 275 26.82 -8.33 -1.91
N LEU A 276 26.77 -7.16 -2.57
CA LEU A 276 27.98 -6.41 -2.92
C LEU A 276 28.71 -5.84 -1.70
N MET A 277 27.99 -5.32 -0.71
CA MET A 277 28.57 -4.82 0.54
C MET A 277 29.27 -5.93 1.31
N ALA A 278 28.68 -7.12 1.36
CA ALA A 278 29.27 -8.29 1.99
C ALA A 278 30.52 -8.77 1.23
N ARG A 279 30.47 -8.83 -0.10
CA ARG A 279 31.63 -9.15 -0.95
C ARG A 279 32.78 -8.14 -0.81
N SER A 280 32.46 -6.87 -0.60
CA SER A 280 33.43 -5.80 -0.36
C SER A 280 34.00 -5.77 1.06
N GLY A 281 33.54 -6.64 1.97
CA GLY A 281 33.94 -6.64 3.38
C GLY A 281 33.49 -5.39 4.15
N LEU A 282 32.40 -4.75 3.70
CA LEU A 282 31.80 -3.57 4.33
C LEU A 282 30.55 -3.91 5.18
N ALA A 283 30.02 -5.13 5.05
CA ALA A 283 28.89 -5.64 5.81
C ALA A 283 29.03 -7.16 6.02
N ASP A 284 28.27 -7.70 6.96
CA ASP A 284 28.17 -9.14 7.17
C ASP A 284 27.38 -9.82 6.05
N VAL A 285 27.70 -11.09 5.78
CA VAL A 285 27.02 -11.89 4.75
C VAL A 285 25.65 -12.32 5.25
N GLU A 286 24.59 -11.84 4.58
CA GLU A 286 23.21 -12.30 4.77
C GLU A 286 23.04 -13.71 4.17
N LYS A 287 23.00 -14.76 5.00
CA LYS A 287 23.06 -16.17 4.55
C LYS A 287 21.90 -16.58 3.63
N ASP A 288 20.77 -15.91 3.75
CA ASP A 288 19.53 -16.13 3.00
C ASP A 288 19.48 -15.36 1.68
N ASN A 289 20.43 -14.46 1.43
CA ASN A 289 20.45 -13.64 0.22
C ASN A 289 20.90 -14.45 -1.01
N ARG A 290 19.96 -14.63 -1.95
CA ARG A 290 20.17 -15.40 -3.19
C ARG A 290 21.28 -14.85 -4.10
N TYR A 291 21.65 -13.58 -3.95
CA TYR A 291 22.59 -12.88 -4.83
C TYR A 291 24.06 -12.98 -4.39
N ASN A 292 24.34 -13.56 -3.22
CA ASN A 292 25.71 -13.65 -2.67
C ASN A 292 26.71 -14.37 -3.59
N GLY A 293 26.24 -15.27 -4.46
CA GLY A 293 27.07 -16.03 -5.39
C GLY A 293 27.17 -15.45 -6.80
N TYR A 294 26.52 -14.32 -7.08
CA TYR A 294 26.43 -13.77 -8.44
C TYR A 294 27.63 -12.88 -8.74
N SER A 295 28.19 -13.03 -9.95
CA SER A 295 29.16 -12.10 -10.52
C SER A 295 28.53 -10.72 -10.77
N LEU A 296 29.33 -9.65 -10.85
CA LEU A 296 28.89 -8.30 -11.20
C LEU A 296 28.04 -8.27 -12.48
N ARG A 297 28.39 -9.11 -13.46
CA ARG A 297 27.62 -9.31 -14.69
C ARG A 297 26.22 -9.90 -14.43
N GLU A 298 26.11 -10.89 -13.56
CA GLU A 298 24.83 -11.51 -13.22
C GLU A 298 23.95 -10.61 -12.37
N LEU A 299 24.57 -9.82 -11.49
CA LEU A 299 23.89 -8.76 -10.73
C LEU A 299 23.35 -7.67 -11.68
N ALA A 300 24.15 -7.24 -12.66
CA ALA A 300 23.69 -6.31 -13.69
C ALA A 300 22.47 -6.85 -14.46
N ARG A 301 22.49 -8.13 -14.80
CA ARG A 301 21.34 -8.82 -15.42
C ARG A 301 20.13 -8.85 -14.48
N ALA A 302 20.34 -9.20 -13.21
CA ALA A 302 19.26 -9.26 -12.22
C ALA A 302 18.57 -7.91 -12.06
N SER A 303 19.32 -6.81 -12.02
CA SER A 303 18.77 -5.46 -11.93
C SER A 303 17.98 -5.05 -13.18
N LEU A 304 18.39 -5.50 -14.38
CA LEU A 304 17.63 -5.27 -15.62
C LEU A 304 16.31 -6.06 -15.67
N VAL A 305 16.36 -7.33 -15.24
CA VAL A 305 15.17 -8.21 -15.19
C VAL A 305 14.14 -7.67 -14.20
N ASP A 306 14.58 -7.19 -13.04
CA ASP A 306 13.69 -6.61 -12.03
C ASP A 306 12.96 -5.35 -12.51
N ARG A 307 13.59 -4.55 -13.38
CA ARG A 307 12.96 -3.39 -14.02
C ARG A 307 12.08 -3.74 -15.22
N GLY A 308 11.91 -5.03 -15.54
CA GLY A 308 11.08 -5.48 -16.66
C GLY A 308 11.64 -5.09 -18.03
N VAL A 309 12.95 -4.81 -18.12
CA VAL A 309 13.59 -4.42 -19.39
C VAL A 309 13.62 -5.61 -20.33
N SER A 310 12.90 -5.49 -21.44
CA SER A 310 12.87 -6.50 -22.51
C SER A 310 13.97 -6.25 -23.53
N GLY A 311 14.46 -7.32 -24.18
CA GLY A 311 15.50 -7.21 -25.21
C GLY A 311 16.93 -7.10 -24.66
N ILE A 312 17.19 -7.66 -23.46
CA ILE A 312 18.54 -7.73 -22.89
C ILE A 312 19.47 -8.47 -23.88
N PRO A 313 20.51 -7.81 -24.40
CA PRO A 313 21.43 -8.43 -25.33
C PRO A 313 22.11 -9.65 -24.71
N GLY A 314 22.22 -10.75 -25.45
CA GLY A 314 22.93 -11.95 -24.98
C GLY A 314 24.45 -11.75 -24.86
N ASN A 315 24.99 -10.71 -25.50
CA ASN A 315 26.41 -10.36 -25.36
C ASN A 315 26.66 -9.60 -24.03
N PRO A 316 27.68 -9.99 -23.24
CA PRO A 316 27.99 -9.32 -21.97
C PRO A 316 28.17 -7.81 -22.10
N LEU A 317 28.76 -7.36 -23.22
CA LEU A 317 29.05 -5.95 -23.46
C LEU A 317 27.77 -5.11 -23.63
N GLY A 318 26.78 -5.62 -24.38
CA GLY A 318 25.51 -4.94 -24.61
C GLY A 318 24.66 -4.90 -23.34
N MET A 319 24.64 -6.01 -22.59
CA MET A 319 23.92 -6.10 -21.33
C MET A 319 24.46 -5.13 -20.27
N VAL A 320 25.78 -5.10 -20.06
CA VAL A 320 26.39 -4.16 -19.09
C VAL A 320 26.18 -2.72 -19.54
N GLY A 321 26.31 -2.43 -20.84
CA GLY A 321 26.01 -1.11 -21.39
C GLY A 321 24.59 -0.64 -21.08
N MET A 322 23.61 -1.53 -21.23
CA MET A 322 22.20 -1.26 -20.91
C MET A 322 21.96 -1.16 -19.39
N ALA A 323 22.71 -1.86 -18.55
CA ALA A 323 22.61 -1.71 -17.09
C ALA A 323 23.11 -0.34 -16.59
N PHE A 324 23.90 0.38 -17.38
CA PHE A 324 24.39 1.73 -17.06
C PHE A 324 23.57 2.85 -17.72
N THR A 325 22.56 2.55 -18.54
CA THR A 325 21.71 3.61 -19.10
C THR A 325 20.73 4.13 -18.04
N HIS A 326 20.73 5.45 -17.83
CA HIS A 326 19.81 6.11 -16.90
C HIS A 326 18.36 5.70 -17.22
N SER A 327 17.60 5.32 -16.18
CA SER A 327 16.23 4.74 -16.18
C SER A 327 16.09 3.23 -16.44
N SER A 328 17.12 2.54 -16.94
CA SER A 328 17.00 1.11 -17.28
C SER A 328 17.33 0.18 -16.12
N SER A 329 18.12 0.63 -15.15
CA SER A 329 18.57 -0.20 -14.02
C SER A 329 19.07 0.66 -12.86
N ASP A 330 18.87 0.16 -11.63
CA ASP A 330 19.43 0.73 -10.40
C ASP A 330 20.89 0.30 -10.15
N PHE A 331 21.42 -0.60 -10.99
CA PHE A 331 22.74 -1.21 -10.81
C PHE A 331 23.87 -0.18 -10.67
N GLY A 332 23.88 0.88 -11.49
CA GLY A 332 24.88 1.95 -11.39
C GLY A 332 24.84 2.69 -10.05
N GLY A 333 23.64 2.94 -9.52
CA GLY A 333 23.47 3.57 -8.19
C GLY A 333 23.95 2.67 -7.07
N ILE A 334 23.69 1.36 -7.15
CA ILE A 334 24.16 0.39 -6.16
C ILE A 334 25.70 0.35 -6.12
N LEU A 335 26.35 0.35 -7.29
CA LEU A 335 27.82 0.41 -7.36
C LEU A 335 28.38 1.69 -6.77
N ALA A 336 27.75 2.84 -7.04
CA ALA A 336 28.13 4.12 -6.45
C ALA A 336 28.02 4.10 -4.92
N ASP A 337 26.97 3.49 -4.37
CA ASP A 337 26.81 3.35 -2.91
C ASP A 337 27.93 2.51 -2.27
N VAL A 338 28.35 1.41 -2.92
CA VAL A 338 29.47 0.57 -2.45
C VAL A 338 30.78 1.36 -2.50
N ALA A 339 31.00 2.12 -3.57
CA ALA A 339 32.16 3.00 -3.70
C ALA A 339 32.15 4.12 -2.64
N HIS A 340 31.00 4.75 -2.37
CA HIS A 340 30.86 5.77 -1.34
C HIS A 340 31.17 5.23 0.06
N LYS A 341 30.66 4.04 0.41
CA LYS A 341 31.00 3.42 1.70
C LYS A 341 32.47 3.03 1.79
N SER A 342 33.06 2.55 0.70
CA SER A 342 34.51 2.28 0.62
C SER A 342 35.32 3.56 0.84
N LEU A 343 34.91 4.66 0.22
CA LEU A 343 35.54 5.97 0.41
C LEU A 343 35.43 6.45 1.86
N LEU A 344 34.25 6.34 2.46
CA LEU A 344 34.05 6.70 3.87
C LEU A 344 34.94 5.88 4.80
N LYS A 345 35.04 4.57 4.56
CA LYS A 345 35.95 3.70 5.33
C LYS A 345 37.40 4.17 5.20
N GLY A 346 37.85 4.50 3.99
CA GLY A 346 39.20 5.04 3.78
C GLY A 346 39.44 6.38 4.48
N TRP A 347 38.41 7.22 4.60
CA TRP A 347 38.47 8.46 5.38
C TRP A 347 38.58 8.18 6.88
N GLU A 348 37.77 7.26 7.41
CA GLU A 348 37.75 6.89 8.84
C GLU A 348 39.04 6.17 9.27
N ASP A 349 39.59 5.31 8.40
CA ASP A 349 40.83 4.57 8.63
C ASP A 349 42.09 5.45 8.53
N SER A 350 41.96 6.71 8.11
CA SER A 350 43.05 7.71 8.04
C SER A 350 42.84 8.82 9.08
N PRO A 351 42.94 8.53 10.39
CA PRO A 351 42.75 9.53 11.43
C PRO A 351 43.90 10.53 11.43
N GLU A 352 43.55 11.81 11.38
CA GLU A 352 44.49 12.92 11.42
C GLU A 352 44.48 13.63 12.78
N THR A 353 45.64 14.16 13.18
CA THR A 353 45.84 14.75 14.52
C THR A 353 45.23 16.15 14.69
N PHE A 354 44.91 16.85 13.60
CA PHE A 354 44.42 18.23 13.67
C PHE A 354 43.04 18.36 14.33
N HIS A 355 42.26 17.29 14.39
CA HIS A 355 40.95 17.29 15.06
C HIS A 355 41.03 17.57 16.57
N ALA A 356 42.18 17.33 17.21
CA ALA A 356 42.36 17.56 18.66
C ALA A 356 42.33 19.06 19.04
N TRP A 357 42.70 19.95 18.12
CA TRP A 357 42.89 21.38 18.40
C TRP A 357 42.15 22.31 17.43
N THR A 358 41.43 21.74 16.46
CA THR A 358 40.55 22.50 15.54
C THR A 358 39.08 22.26 15.84
N LYS A 359 38.23 23.22 15.49
CA LYS A 359 36.77 23.11 15.59
C LYS A 359 36.14 23.24 14.20
N LYS A 360 35.25 22.32 13.85
CA LYS A 360 34.47 22.38 12.60
C LYS A 360 33.55 23.60 12.60
N GLY A 361 33.48 24.29 11.46
CA GLY A 361 32.67 25.48 11.25
C GLY A 361 31.85 25.37 9.96
N THR A 362 30.72 26.06 9.92
CA THR A 362 29.89 26.18 8.73
C THR A 362 29.99 27.61 8.17
N LEU A 363 30.09 27.73 6.85
CA LEU A 363 30.04 28.99 6.12
C LEU A 363 28.95 28.90 5.06
N THR A 364 28.24 30.01 4.83
CA THR A 364 27.10 30.07 3.90
C THR A 364 27.51 30.37 2.46
N ASP A 365 28.69 30.95 2.24
CA ASP A 365 29.18 31.30 0.92
C ASP A 365 30.71 31.15 0.79
N PHE A 366 31.22 31.34 -0.44
CA PHE A 366 32.66 31.30 -0.77
C PHE A 366 33.36 32.64 -0.58
N LYS A 367 32.69 33.67 -0.04
CA LYS A 367 33.34 34.97 0.19
C LYS A 367 34.23 34.87 1.43
N VAL A 368 35.26 35.73 1.48
CA VAL A 368 36.09 35.85 2.68
C VAL A 368 35.22 36.36 3.82
N ALA A 369 34.99 35.51 4.81
CA ALA A 369 34.20 35.83 6.00
C ALA A 369 35.12 35.98 7.21
N HIS A 370 34.75 36.86 8.14
CA HIS A 370 35.50 37.05 9.38
C HIS A 370 34.86 36.25 10.51
N ARG A 371 35.58 35.26 11.03
CA ARG A 371 35.11 34.51 12.20
C ARG A 371 35.48 35.26 13.46
N VAL A 372 34.50 35.90 14.06
CA VAL A 372 34.64 36.62 15.33
C VAL A 372 34.46 35.62 16.50
N GLY A 373 35.34 35.67 17.48
CA GLY A 373 35.25 34.90 18.72
C GLY A 373 35.92 35.62 19.88
N MET A 374 35.71 35.14 21.10
CA MET A 374 36.45 35.60 22.28
C MET A 374 37.69 34.72 22.49
N ASP A 375 38.80 35.31 22.92
CA ASP A 375 40.05 34.60 23.17
C ASP A 375 39.95 33.58 24.33
N GLY A 376 40.87 32.61 24.40
CA GLY A 376 40.92 31.65 25.51
C GLY A 376 41.52 32.26 26.79
N PHE A 377 41.19 31.70 27.96
CA PHE A 377 41.94 32.04 29.18
C PHE A 377 43.33 31.39 29.13
N LYS A 378 44.41 32.18 29.21
CA LYS A 378 45.81 31.69 29.16
C LYS A 378 46.14 30.62 30.21
N SER A 379 45.63 30.79 31.43
CA SER A 379 45.66 29.79 32.51
C SER A 379 44.78 30.26 33.67
N LEU A 380 44.25 29.31 34.45
CA LEU A 380 43.51 29.63 35.68
C LEU A 380 44.51 29.96 36.79
N ARG A 381 44.30 31.08 37.47
CA ARG A 381 45.11 31.47 38.64
C ARG A 381 44.84 30.49 39.78
N LYS A 382 45.90 29.95 40.42
CA LYS A 382 45.77 29.12 41.62
C LYS A 382 45.16 29.98 42.75
N VAL A 383 43.96 29.63 43.21
CA VAL A 383 43.29 30.32 44.31
C VAL A 383 43.75 29.68 45.62
N LEU A 384 44.35 30.49 46.50
CA LEU A 384 44.75 30.06 47.84
C LEU A 384 43.51 29.98 48.76
N PRO A 385 43.48 29.08 49.77
CA PRO A 385 42.34 28.96 50.68
C PRO A 385 42.02 30.31 51.35
N GLY A 386 40.80 30.81 51.16
CA GLY A 386 40.33 32.10 51.70
C GLY A 386 40.55 33.33 50.80
N SER A 387 41.13 33.17 49.60
CA SER A 387 41.29 34.28 48.62
C SER A 387 40.09 34.38 47.67
N GLU A 388 39.72 35.61 47.28
CA GLU A 388 38.63 35.84 46.32
C GLU A 388 39.05 35.58 44.85
N TYR A 389 38.09 35.11 44.05
CA TYR A 389 38.26 34.91 42.61
C TYR A 389 38.41 36.27 41.91
N LYS A 390 39.49 36.44 41.14
CA LYS A 390 39.70 37.66 40.33
C LYS A 390 39.05 37.50 38.96
N TYR A 391 38.29 38.51 38.54
CA TYR A 391 37.76 38.60 37.17
C TYR A 391 38.91 38.56 36.15
N ALA A 392 38.70 37.79 35.09
CA ALA A 392 39.59 37.72 33.94
C ALA A 392 38.84 38.33 32.75
N SER A 393 39.48 39.30 32.08
CA SER A 393 38.99 39.92 30.85
C SER A 393 39.47 39.13 29.65
N THR A 394 38.57 38.91 28.69
CA THR A 394 38.86 38.24 27.43
C THR A 394 38.67 39.23 26.29
N SER A 395 39.60 39.26 25.33
CA SER A 395 39.53 40.11 24.13
C SER A 395 38.85 39.39 22.96
N ASP A 396 38.29 40.16 22.04
CA ASP A 396 37.72 39.63 20.78
C ASP A 396 38.82 39.38 19.74
N ARG A 397 38.68 38.29 18.98
CA ARG A 397 39.52 37.92 17.84
C ARG A 397 38.68 37.83 16.58
N SER A 398 39.24 38.20 15.43
CA SER A 398 38.57 38.14 14.12
C SER A 398 39.54 37.64 13.07
N GLU A 399 39.30 36.45 12.52
CA GLU A 399 40.17 35.84 11.51
C GLU A 399 39.44 35.67 10.17
N PRO A 400 40.08 36.00 9.02
CA PRO A 400 39.50 35.77 7.71
C PRO A 400 39.54 34.27 7.34
N ILE A 401 38.42 33.73 6.90
CA ILE A 401 38.27 32.34 6.42
C ILE A 401 37.53 32.31 5.08
N ALA A 402 37.91 31.40 4.19
CA ALA A 402 37.26 31.19 2.88
C ALA A 402 37.13 29.70 2.58
N LEU A 403 36.06 29.31 1.89
CA LEU A 403 35.83 27.94 1.43
C LEU A 403 36.57 27.68 0.10
N ALA A 404 37.05 26.45 -0.07
CA ALA A 404 37.61 25.95 -1.33
C ALA A 404 37.11 24.51 -1.58
N THR A 405 36.93 24.14 -2.84
CA THR A 405 36.43 22.83 -3.26
C THR A 405 37.57 22.02 -3.88
N TYR A 406 37.75 20.79 -3.40
CA TYR A 406 38.73 19.81 -3.91
C TYR A 406 37.99 18.54 -4.33
N GLY A 407 38.41 17.91 -5.42
CA GLY A 407 37.81 16.66 -5.87
C GLY A 407 38.44 16.13 -7.14
N GLU A 408 38.37 14.80 -7.30
CA GLU A 408 38.79 14.07 -8.49
C GLU A 408 37.68 13.11 -8.93
N LEU A 409 37.61 12.83 -10.24
CA LEU A 409 36.65 11.88 -10.78
C LEU A 409 37.32 10.51 -10.97
N PHE A 410 36.63 9.48 -10.51
CA PHE A 410 36.98 8.09 -10.77
C PHE A 410 35.93 7.45 -11.69
N SER A 411 36.36 6.72 -12.70
CA SER A 411 35.49 6.00 -13.62
C SER A 411 35.79 4.51 -13.57
N ILE A 412 34.73 3.70 -13.44
CA ILE A 412 34.81 2.24 -13.58
C ILE A 412 34.51 1.91 -15.03
N ASP A 413 35.38 1.15 -15.67
CA ASP A 413 35.19 0.72 -17.03
C ASP A 413 34.31 -0.54 -17.11
N ARG A 414 33.81 -0.84 -18.31
CA ARG A 414 32.96 -2.02 -18.52
C ARG A 414 33.76 -3.32 -18.37
N GLN A 415 35.08 -3.27 -18.53
CA GLN A 415 35.93 -4.45 -18.41
C GLN A 415 36.04 -4.88 -16.94
N ALA A 416 36.20 -3.93 -16.00
CA ALA A 416 36.17 -4.23 -14.57
C ALA A 416 34.89 -4.96 -14.14
N ILE A 417 33.74 -4.57 -14.69
CA ILE A 417 32.45 -5.24 -14.41
C ILE A 417 32.39 -6.65 -15.02
N ILE A 418 32.88 -6.82 -16.25
CA ILE A 418 32.90 -8.14 -16.92
C ILE A 418 33.86 -9.10 -16.23
N ASN A 419 35.00 -8.59 -15.76
CA ASN A 419 36.04 -9.34 -15.06
C ASN A 419 35.74 -9.53 -13.57
N ASP A 420 34.58 -9.07 -13.09
CA ASP A 420 34.15 -9.17 -11.68
C ASP A 420 35.17 -8.54 -10.69
N ASP A 421 35.82 -7.44 -11.10
CA ASP A 421 36.87 -6.78 -10.33
C ASP A 421 36.29 -5.89 -9.23
N MET A 422 36.16 -6.48 -8.04
CA MET A 422 35.72 -5.79 -6.84
C MET A 422 36.76 -4.80 -6.29
N SER A 423 38.04 -4.93 -6.67
CA SER A 423 39.09 -4.03 -6.19
C SER A 423 38.89 -2.62 -6.72
N ALA A 424 38.47 -2.49 -7.99
CA ALA A 424 38.12 -1.22 -8.59
C ALA A 424 36.99 -0.49 -7.83
N LEU A 425 36.10 -1.22 -7.16
CA LEU A 425 34.98 -0.68 -6.38
C LEU A 425 35.33 -0.39 -4.91
N THR A 426 36.47 -0.86 -4.42
CA THR A 426 36.82 -0.83 -2.99
C THR A 426 38.14 -0.13 -2.73
N SER A 427 39.25 -0.63 -3.29
CA SER A 427 40.59 -0.15 -3.00
C SER A 427 40.82 1.28 -3.50
N ILE A 428 40.37 1.60 -4.72
CA ILE A 428 40.51 2.93 -5.30
C ILE A 428 39.71 3.96 -4.50
N PRO A 429 38.39 3.76 -4.24
CA PRO A 429 37.64 4.68 -3.40
C PRO A 429 38.20 4.82 -1.98
N GLN A 430 38.68 3.73 -1.35
CA GLN A 430 39.33 3.80 -0.04
C GLN A 430 40.58 4.68 -0.06
N GLN A 431 41.45 4.53 -1.06
CA GLN A 431 42.63 5.38 -1.21
C GLN A 431 42.26 6.85 -1.46
N MET A 432 41.21 7.11 -2.23
CA MET A 432 40.69 8.47 -2.42
C MET A 432 40.17 9.06 -1.11
N GLY A 433 39.47 8.27 -0.28
CA GLY A 433 39.01 8.70 1.05
C GLY A 433 40.16 9.06 1.98
N ALA A 434 41.21 8.24 2.01
CA ALA A 434 42.42 8.51 2.78
C ALA A 434 43.15 9.76 2.24
N ALA A 435 43.26 9.92 0.92
CA ALA A 435 43.88 11.10 0.30
C ALA A 435 43.10 12.38 0.60
N ALA A 436 41.76 12.31 0.64
CA ALA A 436 40.92 13.44 1.02
C ALA A 436 41.16 13.85 2.49
N SER A 437 41.27 12.88 3.41
CA SER A 437 41.60 13.16 4.82
C SER A 437 42.97 13.84 4.94
N ARG A 438 43.99 13.30 4.26
CA ARG A 438 45.34 13.87 4.22
C ARG A 438 45.38 15.27 3.63
N THR A 439 44.61 15.54 2.58
CA THR A 439 44.55 16.88 1.97
C THR A 439 44.04 17.92 2.97
N VAL A 440 43.06 17.56 3.80
CA VAL A 440 42.61 18.46 4.88
C VAL A 440 43.70 18.65 5.93
N GLY A 441 44.41 17.58 6.30
CA GLY A 441 45.58 17.65 7.18
C GLY A 441 46.64 18.60 6.64
N ASP A 442 47.09 18.38 5.41
CA ASP A 442 48.08 19.20 4.72
C ASP A 442 47.68 20.68 4.68
N LEU A 443 46.42 20.99 4.39
CA LEU A 443 45.93 22.37 4.37
C LEU A 443 45.96 23.01 5.77
N VAL A 444 45.62 22.27 6.82
CA VAL A 444 45.63 22.76 8.20
C VAL A 444 47.07 22.96 8.68
N TYR A 445 47.96 22.00 8.45
CA TYR A 445 49.37 22.09 8.81
C TYR A 445 50.12 23.13 7.98
N ALA A 446 49.73 23.36 6.72
CA ALA A 446 50.29 24.42 5.89
C ALA A 446 50.07 25.81 6.51
N VAL A 447 48.98 26.05 7.25
CA VAL A 447 48.77 27.32 7.97
C VAL A 447 49.83 27.52 9.07
N LEU A 448 50.20 26.44 9.76
CA LEU A 448 51.23 26.47 10.81
C LEU A 448 52.63 26.66 10.20
N VAL A 449 52.98 25.84 9.21
CA VAL A 449 54.32 25.85 8.58
C VAL A 449 54.56 27.14 7.80
N ALA A 450 53.55 27.65 7.08
CA ALA A 450 53.68 28.89 6.32
C ALA A 450 53.68 30.16 7.19
N ASN A 451 53.46 30.03 8.50
CA ASN A 451 53.38 31.12 9.47
C ASN A 451 52.55 32.32 8.97
N GLN A 452 51.32 32.05 8.54
CA GLN A 452 50.47 33.08 7.92
C GLN A 452 50.17 34.23 8.88
N LYS A 453 49.96 35.43 8.32
CA LYS A 453 49.58 36.62 9.09
C LYS A 453 48.15 36.48 9.60
N MET A 454 47.96 36.73 10.89
CA MET A 454 46.65 36.75 11.52
C MET A 454 45.95 38.11 11.33
N GLY A 455 44.71 38.24 11.79
CA GLY A 455 43.90 39.46 11.67
C GLY A 455 44.54 40.73 12.26
N ASP A 456 45.52 40.58 13.16
CA ASP A 456 46.32 41.65 13.76
C ASP A 456 47.55 42.06 12.92
N LYS A 457 47.71 41.46 11.73
CA LYS A 457 48.80 41.64 10.75
C LYS A 457 50.16 41.09 11.19
N ASN A 458 50.30 40.52 12.38
CA ASN A 458 51.51 39.82 12.79
C ASN A 458 51.42 38.34 12.35
N PRO A 459 52.55 37.65 12.09
CA PRO A 459 52.56 36.21 11.82
C PRO A 459 51.99 35.40 12.98
N LEU A 460 51.47 34.21 12.70
CA LEU A 460 50.91 33.29 13.69
C LEU A 460 51.88 33.08 14.88
N PHE A 461 53.15 32.79 14.60
CA PHE A 461 54.23 32.70 15.57
C PHE A 461 55.03 34.00 15.61
N ASP A 462 54.87 34.78 16.68
CA ASP A 462 55.53 36.08 16.89
C ASP A 462 55.79 36.33 18.38
N ALA A 463 56.82 37.11 18.72
CA ALA A 463 57.15 37.48 20.09
C ALA A 463 55.97 38.12 20.82
N LYS A 464 55.17 38.92 20.10
CA LYS A 464 53.99 39.61 20.64
C LYS A 464 52.89 38.65 21.05
N HIS A 465 52.82 37.48 20.42
CA HIS A 465 51.86 36.42 20.76
C HIS A 465 52.37 35.52 21.89
N SER A 466 53.60 35.72 22.37
CA SER A 466 54.24 34.90 23.41
C SER A 466 54.26 33.40 23.05
N ASN A 467 54.34 33.09 21.76
CA ASN A 467 54.29 31.73 21.22
C ASN A 467 55.49 31.43 20.29
N LEU A 468 56.59 32.18 20.42
CA LEU A 468 57.82 31.95 19.66
C LEU A 468 58.46 30.61 20.04
N ILE A 469 58.75 29.83 19.01
CA ILE A 469 59.51 28.59 19.11
C ILE A 469 60.97 28.92 18.75
N ASN A 470 61.93 28.41 19.53
CA ASN A 470 63.37 28.67 19.30
C ASN A 470 63.98 27.82 18.16
N SER A 471 63.20 26.95 17.52
CA SER A 471 63.57 26.09 16.39
C SER A 471 62.90 26.57 15.09
N GLU A 472 63.45 26.19 13.94
CA GLU A 472 62.81 26.46 12.63
C GLU A 472 61.45 25.73 12.55
N LEU A 473 60.47 26.36 11.91
CA LEU A 473 59.11 25.82 11.70
C LEU A 473 59.09 24.80 10.55
N ASP A 474 59.93 23.77 10.62
CA ASP A 474 59.94 22.62 9.73
C ASP A 474 59.43 21.36 10.46
N ILE A 475 59.18 20.26 9.73
CA ILE A 475 58.69 18.99 10.31
C ILE A 475 59.60 18.50 11.47
N PRO A 476 60.95 18.56 11.34
CA PRO A 476 61.87 18.30 12.46
C PRO A 476 61.70 19.25 13.66
N GLY A 477 61.59 20.56 13.44
CA GLY A 477 61.51 21.57 14.49
C GLY A 477 60.18 21.59 15.25
N LEU A 478 59.07 21.23 14.58
CA LEU A 478 57.76 21.00 15.20
C LEU A 478 57.70 19.69 16.01
N SER A 479 58.53 18.70 15.70
CA SER A 479 58.62 17.44 16.48
C SER A 479 59.50 17.57 17.72
N ALA A 480 60.35 18.60 17.79
CA ALA A 480 61.32 18.83 18.88
C ALA A 480 60.85 19.86 19.94
N ALA A 481 59.79 20.62 19.64
CA ALA A 481 59.15 21.58 20.55
C ALA A 481 57.99 20.94 21.30
#